data_AF-A0A4Q0Z0P7-F1
#
_entry.id   AF-A0A4Q0Z0P7-F1
#
_cell.length_a   1.000
_cell.length_b   1.000
_cell.length_c   1.000
_cell.angle_alpha   90.00
_cell.angle_beta   90.00
_cell.angle_gamma   90.00
#
_symmetry.space_group_name_H-M   'P 1'
#
loop_
_entity.id
_entity.type
_entity.pdbx_description
1 polymer ?
#
loop_
_entity_poly.entity_id
_entity_poly.type
_entity_poly.pdbx_seq_one_letter_code
_entity_poly.pdbx_strand_id
1 'polypeptide(L)'
;MTLNKNVRFFLTVSSIMMALAIAIGAFGAHGLKAIVSAQLLVTYNTGVEYHFYNTLGLFAATFMMYLKPDSKGVKIAAWLILIGMIIFSFSLYALVLLNMPILGAITPIGGTLLIIAWIMLAISFYKEK
;
A
#
# COMPACT_ATOMS: atom_id res chain seq x y z
N MET A 1 24.32 -8.87 12.20
CA MET A 1 23.23 -8.01 12.70
C MET A 1 21.92 -8.77 12.54
N THR A 2 21.24 -9.12 13.63
CA THR A 2 20.01 -9.94 13.56
C THR A 2 18.79 -9.03 13.47
N LEU A 3 18.01 -9.13 12.40
CA LEU A 3 16.79 -8.33 12.23
C LEU A 3 15.72 -8.76 13.24
N ASN A 4 15.09 -7.77 13.87
CA ASN A 4 13.86 -7.92 14.65
C ASN A 4 12.78 -8.67 13.84
N LYS A 5 11.93 -9.47 14.52
CA LYS A 5 10.89 -10.29 13.88
C LYS A 5 9.90 -9.48 13.02
N ASN A 6 9.44 -8.34 13.51
CA ASN A 6 8.54 -7.43 12.79
C ASN A 6 9.23 -6.82 11.58
N VAL A 7 10.49 -6.37 11.72
CA VAL A 7 11.27 -5.82 10.59
C VAL A 7 11.41 -6.86 9.49
N ARG A 8 11.79 -8.09 9.83
CA ARG A 8 11.87 -9.21 8.86
C ARG A 8 10.51 -9.47 8.20
N PHE A 9 9.44 -9.52 8.98
CA PHE A 9 8.09 -9.71 8.46
C PHE A 9 7.71 -8.64 7.43
N PHE A 10 7.84 -7.36 7.78
CA PHE A 10 7.44 -6.28 6.90
C PHE A 10 8.35 -6.12 5.67
N LEU A 11 9.66 -6.43 5.78
CA LEU A 11 10.53 -6.50 4.60
C LEU A 11 10.07 -7.60 3.64
N THR A 12 9.76 -8.80 4.15
CA THR A 12 9.24 -9.90 3.32
C THR A 12 7.93 -9.51 2.65
N VAL A 13 6.98 -8.95 3.41
CA VAL A 13 5.69 -8.51 2.86
C VAL A 13 5.87 -7.42 1.82
N SER A 14 6.70 -6.40 2.08
CA SER A 14 6.96 -5.30 1.13
C SER A 14 7.56 -5.83 -0.18
N SER A 15 8.49 -6.78 -0.12
CA SER A 15 9.06 -7.41 -1.31
C SER A 15 8.02 -8.17 -2.13
N ILE A 16 7.13 -8.92 -1.48
CA ILE A 16 6.03 -9.63 -2.15
C ILE A 16 5.04 -8.63 -2.77
N MET A 17 4.66 -7.59 -2.04
CA MET A 17 3.76 -6.54 -2.54
C MET A 17 4.37 -5.81 -3.74
N MET A 18 5.70 -5.56 -3.73
CA MET A 18 6.38 -4.94 -4.87
C MET A 18 6.34 -5.84 -6.10
N ALA A 19 6.63 -7.14 -5.93
CA ALA A 19 6.51 -8.11 -7.02
C ALA A 19 5.08 -8.17 -7.58
N LEU A 20 4.07 -8.14 -6.71
CA LEU A 20 2.66 -8.11 -7.11
C LEU A 20 2.31 -6.81 -7.83
N ALA A 21 2.77 -5.66 -7.36
CA ALA A 21 2.53 -4.37 -8.02
C ALA A 21 3.09 -4.37 -9.45
N ILE A 22 4.29 -4.92 -9.66
CA ILE A 22 4.90 -5.09 -10.99
C ILE A 22 4.07 -6.02 -11.86
N ALA A 23 3.69 -7.20 -11.36
CA ALA A 23 2.92 -8.17 -12.13
C ALA A 23 1.53 -7.64 -12.54
N ILE A 24 0.82 -7.01 -11.60
CA ILE A 24 -0.50 -6.39 -11.82
C ILE A 24 -0.37 -5.21 -12.78
N GLY A 25 0.64 -4.36 -12.63
CA GLY A 25 0.92 -3.26 -13.55
C GLY A 25 1.20 -3.73 -14.98
N ALA A 26 2.03 -4.77 -15.14
CA ALA A 26 2.32 -5.37 -16.43
C ALA A 26 1.07 -5.97 -17.08
N PHE A 27 0.23 -6.64 -16.29
CA PHE A 27 -1.07 -7.13 -16.77
C PHE A 27 -1.98 -5.98 -17.23
N GLY A 28 -2.03 -4.86 -16.49
CA GLY A 28 -2.73 -3.65 -16.91
C GLY A 28 -2.28 -3.13 -18.28
N ALA A 29 -0.98 -2.99 -18.47
CA ALA A 29 -0.38 -2.41 -19.68
C ALA A 29 -0.52 -3.30 -20.92
N HIS A 30 -0.37 -4.61 -20.77
CA HIS A 30 -0.31 -5.56 -21.90
C HIS A 30 -1.58 -6.39 -22.09
N GLY A 31 -2.23 -6.81 -21.01
CA GLY A 31 -3.39 -7.71 -21.05
C GLY A 31 -4.73 -6.98 -20.96
N LEU A 32 -4.86 -6.05 -20.01
CA LEU A 32 -6.14 -5.44 -19.66
C LEU A 32 -6.55 -4.33 -20.64
N LYS A 33 -5.58 -3.56 -21.15
CA LYS A 33 -5.81 -2.39 -22.03
C LYS A 33 -6.69 -2.68 -23.26
N ALA A 34 -6.63 -3.90 -23.79
CA ALA A 34 -7.41 -4.29 -24.98
C ALA A 34 -8.87 -4.68 -24.67
N ILE A 35 -9.22 -4.90 -23.40
CA ILE A 35 -10.51 -5.49 -22.99
C ILE A 35 -11.35 -4.61 -22.06
N VAL A 36 -10.82 -3.46 -21.61
CA VAL A 36 -11.57 -2.47 -20.80
C VAL A 36 -11.57 -1.10 -21.47
N SER A 37 -12.54 -0.26 -21.09
CA SER A 37 -12.59 1.13 -21.55
C SER A 37 -11.39 1.93 -21.04
N ALA A 38 -11.03 3.00 -21.76
CA ALA A 38 -9.96 3.91 -21.33
C ALA A 38 -10.20 4.45 -19.91
N GLN A 39 -11.45 4.75 -19.56
CA GLN A 39 -11.82 5.24 -18.23
C GLN A 39 -11.54 4.20 -17.13
N LEU A 40 -11.93 2.94 -17.34
CA LEU A 40 -11.67 1.86 -16.37
C LEU A 40 -10.17 1.54 -16.28
N LEU A 41 -9.44 1.66 -17.39
CA LEU A 41 -7.99 1.49 -17.38
C LEU A 41 -7.30 2.58 -16.54
N VAL A 42 -7.77 3.82 -16.59
CA VAL A 42 -7.28 4.89 -15.70
C VAL A 42 -7.52 4.52 -14.23
N THR A 43 -8.71 4.05 -13.87
CA THR A 43 -9.01 3.59 -12.51
C THR A 43 -8.12 2.43 -12.06
N TYR A 44 -7.88 1.46 -12.96
CA TYR A 44 -6.96 0.35 -12.70
C TYR A 44 -5.55 0.85 -12.42
N ASN A 45 -5.05 1.77 -13.27
CA ASN A 45 -3.71 2.33 -13.15
C ASN A 45 -3.55 3.16 -11.87
N THR A 46 -4.58 3.88 -11.42
CA THR A 46 -4.57 4.52 -10.09
C THR A 46 -4.38 3.48 -8.98
N GLY A 47 -5.03 2.32 -9.07
CA GLY A 47 -4.77 1.21 -8.15
C GLY A 47 -3.31 0.75 -8.17
N VAL A 48 -2.73 0.61 -9.37
CA VAL A 48 -1.32 0.21 -9.55
C VAL A 48 -0.37 1.23 -8.94
N GLU A 49 -0.55 2.52 -9.24
CA GLU A 49 0.28 3.60 -8.70
C GLU A 49 0.26 3.62 -7.17
N TYR A 50 -0.94 3.54 -6.57
CA TYR A 50 -1.07 3.52 -5.12
C TYR A 50 -0.50 2.22 -4.50
N HIS A 51 -0.56 1.08 -5.18
CA HIS A 51 0.10 -0.15 -4.74
C HIS A 51 1.63 0.03 -4.72
N PHE A 52 2.22 0.59 -5.77
CA PHE A 52 3.66 0.87 -5.84
C PHE A 52 4.10 1.86 -4.76
N TYR A 53 3.49 3.05 -4.71
CA TYR A 53 3.90 4.11 -3.78
C TYR A 53 3.77 3.68 -2.32
N ASN A 54 2.68 2.99 -1.97
CA ASN A 54 2.51 2.53 -0.59
C ASN A 54 3.35 1.30 -0.25
N THR A 55 3.76 0.50 -1.24
CA THR A 55 4.78 -0.54 -0.99
C THR A 55 6.15 0.09 -0.70
N LEU A 56 6.54 1.12 -1.45
CA LEU A 56 7.74 1.91 -1.14
C LEU A 56 7.63 2.60 0.22
N GLY A 57 6.45 3.13 0.54
CA GLY A 57 6.12 3.66 1.86
C GLY A 57 6.25 2.62 2.97
N LEU A 58 5.85 1.37 2.72
CA LEU A 58 5.99 0.27 3.68
C LEU A 58 7.46 -0.12 3.89
N PHE A 59 8.27 -0.14 2.83
CA PHE A 59 9.72 -0.26 2.97
C PHE A 59 10.28 0.85 3.86
N ALA A 60 9.94 2.11 3.57
CA ALA A 60 10.39 3.26 4.37
C ALA A 60 9.97 3.15 5.84
N ALA A 61 8.70 2.83 6.13
CA ALA A 61 8.21 2.63 7.49
C ALA A 61 8.89 1.44 8.19
N THR A 62 9.29 0.41 7.45
CA THR A 62 10.03 -0.74 7.98
C THR A 62 11.47 -0.35 8.33
N PHE A 63 12.13 0.48 7.53
CA PHE A 63 13.44 1.05 7.89
C PHE A 63 13.33 1.97 9.11
N MET A 64 12.28 2.80 9.18
CA MET A 64 11.98 3.60 10.37
C MET A 64 11.76 2.73 11.61
N MET A 65 11.09 1.58 11.46
CA MET A 65 10.89 0.60 12.54
C MET A 65 12.22 -0.02 12.99
N TYR A 66 13.13 -0.26 12.05
CA TYR A 66 14.47 -0.73 12.37
C TYR A 66 15.27 0.32 13.17
N LEU A 67 15.15 1.61 12.83
CA LEU A 67 15.79 2.72 13.56
C LEU A 67 15.16 2.97 14.93
N LYS A 68 13.85 2.77 15.06
CA LYS A 68 13.06 2.94 16.30
C LYS A 68 12.32 1.65 16.68
N PRO A 69 13.03 0.60 17.12
CA PRO A 69 12.44 -0.72 17.35
C PRO A 69 11.38 -0.74 18.46
N ASP A 70 11.42 0.22 19.40
CA ASP A 70 10.46 0.30 20.51
C ASP A 70 9.27 1.22 20.24
N SER A 71 9.29 2.00 19.14
CA SER A 71 8.18 2.90 18.82
C SER A 71 6.93 2.13 18.41
N LYS A 72 5.91 2.14 19.27
CA LYS A 72 4.59 1.60 18.96
C LYS A 72 3.95 2.33 17.78
N GLY A 73 4.10 3.64 17.70
CA GLY A 73 3.51 4.45 16.63
C GLY A 73 4.04 4.07 15.25
N VAL A 74 5.35 3.81 15.12
CA VAL A 74 5.94 3.34 13.85
C VAL A 74 5.42 1.95 13.46
N LYS A 75 5.25 1.04 14.44
CA LYS A 75 4.69 -0.30 14.19
C LYS A 75 3.23 -0.25 13.72
N ILE A 76 2.40 0.59 14.36
CA ILE A 76 1.00 0.75 13.95
C ILE A 76 0.95 1.40 12.55
N ALA A 77 1.85 2.35 12.25
CA ALA A 77 1.88 3.00 10.94
C ALA A 77 2.18 2.02 9.82
N ALA A 78 3.15 1.11 10.01
CA ALA A 78 3.45 0.07 9.03
C ALA A 78 2.22 -0.82 8.74
N TRP A 79 1.45 -1.19 9.77
CA TRP A 79 0.19 -1.91 9.58
C TRP A 79 -0.87 -1.11 8.85
N LEU A 80 -1.05 0.18 9.19
CA LEU A 80 -1.99 1.05 8.50
C LEU A 80 -1.63 1.26 7.02
N ILE A 81 -0.33 1.37 6.70
CA ILE A 81 0.14 1.42 5.30
C ILE A 81 -0.24 0.13 4.58
N LEU A 82 0.09 -1.03 5.15
CA LEU A 82 -0.19 -2.33 4.54
C LEU A 82 -1.70 -2.54 4.31
N ILE A 83 -2.52 -2.36 5.34
CA ILE A 83 -3.98 -2.57 5.26
C ILE A 83 -4.60 -1.50 4.35
N GLY A 84 -4.21 -0.24 4.50
CA GLY A 84 -4.71 0.86 3.67
C GLY A 84 -4.40 0.65 2.19
N MET A 85 -3.19 0.22 1.86
CA MET A 85 -2.77 -0.13 0.50
C MET A 85 -3.58 -1.28 -0.08
N ILE A 86 -3.81 -2.35 0.69
CA ILE A 86 -4.61 -3.50 0.24
C ILE A 86 -6.03 -3.02 -0.06
N ILE A 87 -6.69 -2.34 0.88
CA ILE A 87 -8.07 -1.86 0.69
C ILE A 87 -8.15 -0.89 -0.48
N PHE A 88 -7.25 0.08 -0.57
CA PHE A 88 -7.26 1.08 -1.65
C PHE A 88 -7.05 0.42 -3.01
N SER A 89 -5.94 -0.30 -3.18
CA SER A 89 -5.51 -0.76 -4.52
C SER A 89 -6.35 -1.94 -5.00
N PHE A 90 -6.62 -2.91 -4.12
CA PHE A 90 -7.34 -4.12 -4.52
C PHE A 90 -8.84 -3.86 -4.69
N SER A 91 -9.42 -2.85 -4.03
CA SER A 91 -10.79 -2.43 -4.36
C SER A 91 -10.90 -1.86 -5.77
N LEU A 92 -9.92 -1.07 -6.23
CA LEU A 92 -9.89 -0.55 -7.61
C LEU A 92 -9.62 -1.65 -8.64
N TYR A 93 -8.74 -2.61 -8.34
CA TYR A 93 -8.55 -3.78 -9.22
C TYR A 93 -9.84 -4.59 -9.34
N ALA A 94 -10.49 -4.90 -8.21
CA ALA A 94 -11.73 -5.65 -8.19
C ALA A 94 -12.87 -4.88 -8.88
N LEU A 95 -12.96 -3.55 -8.69
CA LEU A 95 -13.91 -2.69 -9.40
C LEU A 95 -13.81 -2.90 -10.91
N VAL A 96 -12.59 -2.83 -11.45
CA VAL A 96 -12.37 -2.92 -12.89
C VAL A 96 -12.55 -4.34 -13.40
N LEU A 97 -12.00 -5.34 -12.73
CA LEU A 97 -12.02 -6.74 -13.18
C LEU A 97 -13.40 -7.38 -13.04
N LEU A 98 -14.17 -7.01 -12.01
CA LEU A 98 -15.52 -7.53 -11.77
C LEU A 98 -16.61 -6.61 -12.33
N ASN A 99 -16.24 -5.45 -12.88
CA ASN A 99 -17.16 -4.41 -13.32
C ASN A 99 -18.18 -4.01 -12.23
N MET A 100 -17.69 -3.84 -10.98
CA MET A 100 -18.50 -3.54 -9.79
C MET A 100 -18.19 -2.13 -9.25
N PRO A 101 -18.87 -1.07 -9.76
CA PRO A 101 -18.55 0.32 -9.41
C PRO A 101 -18.73 0.64 -7.92
N ILE A 102 -19.59 -0.10 -7.21
CA ILE A 102 -19.81 0.07 -5.77
C ILE A 102 -18.53 -0.15 -4.94
N LEU A 103 -17.57 -0.93 -5.44
CA LEU A 103 -16.27 -1.13 -4.77
C LEU A 103 -15.45 0.16 -4.69
N GLY A 104 -15.73 1.15 -5.56
CA GLY A 104 -15.09 2.46 -5.50
C GLY A 104 -15.43 3.25 -4.23
N ALA A 105 -16.57 2.96 -3.60
CA ALA A 105 -16.93 3.54 -2.31
C ALA A 105 -16.11 2.96 -1.14
N ILE A 106 -15.42 1.82 -1.33
CA ILE A 106 -14.54 1.20 -0.33
C ILE A 106 -13.15 1.83 -0.36
N THR A 107 -12.69 2.28 -1.54
CA THR A 107 -11.36 2.88 -1.74
C THR A 107 -11.01 4.02 -0.76
N PRO A 108 -11.93 4.96 -0.42
CA PRO A 108 -11.68 6.02 0.55
C PRO A 108 -11.29 5.54 1.96
N ILE A 109 -11.75 4.35 2.37
CA ILE A 109 -11.36 3.74 3.65
C ILE A 109 -9.86 3.48 3.64
N GLY A 110 -9.36 2.87 2.55
CA GLY A 110 -7.93 2.63 2.37
C GLY A 110 -7.13 3.94 2.39
N GLY A 111 -7.60 4.96 1.66
CA GLY A 111 -6.95 6.27 1.61
C GLY A 111 -6.86 6.95 2.99
N THR A 112 -7.92 6.83 3.79
CA THR A 112 -7.96 7.37 5.16
C THR A 112 -6.94 6.68 6.06
N LEU A 113 -6.81 5.35 5.98
CA LEU A 113 -5.80 4.61 6.74
C LEU A 113 -4.37 5.04 6.36
N LEU A 114 -4.11 5.25 5.07
CA LEU A 114 -2.82 5.74 4.58
C LEU A 114 -2.50 7.13 5.14
N ILE A 115 -3.46 8.05 5.12
CA ILE A 115 -3.29 9.40 5.70
C ILE A 115 -2.96 9.30 7.20
N ILE A 116 -3.73 8.52 7.97
CA ILE A 116 -3.51 8.33 9.41
C ILE A 116 -2.12 7.74 9.67
N ALA A 117 -1.67 6.79 8.84
CA ALA A 117 -0.35 6.17 8.99
C ALA A 117 0.78 7.21 8.93
N TRP A 118 0.76 8.09 7.92
CA TRP A 118 1.80 9.11 7.74
C TRP A 118 1.76 10.19 8.82
N ILE A 119 0.56 10.61 9.25
CA ILE A 119 0.41 11.52 10.40
C ILE A 119 1.01 10.89 11.66
N MET A 120 0.74 9.61 11.90
CA MET A 120 1.26 8.91 13.07
C MET A 120 2.78 8.71 13.01
N LEU A 121 3.37 8.49 11.83
CA LEU A 121 4.82 8.53 11.66
C LEU A 121 5.37 9.91 12.04
N ALA A 122 4.79 11.00 11.51
CA ALA A 122 5.20 12.35 11.84
C ALA A 122 5.16 12.61 13.36
N ILE A 123 4.08 12.21 14.04
CA ILE A 123 3.96 12.32 15.51
C ILE A 123 5.01 11.47 16.25
N SER A 124 5.31 10.26 15.75
CA SER A 124 6.27 9.33 16.37
C SER A 124 7.72 9.81 16.31
N PHE A 125 8.04 10.69 15.36
CA PHE A 125 9.33 11.35 15.25
C PHE A 125 9.35 12.74 15.91
N TYR A 126 8.23 13.47 15.90
CA TYR A 126 8.15 14.78 16.55
C TYR A 126 8.14 14.71 18.09
N LYS A 127 7.51 13.68 18.68
CA LYS A 127 7.42 13.52 20.15
C LYS A 127 8.73 13.10 20.83
N GLU A 128 9.87 13.16 20.13
CA GLU A 128 11.18 13.04 20.78
C GLU A 128 11.47 14.27 21.63
N LYS A 129 11.14 14.16 22.92
CA LYS A 129 11.89 14.72 24.03
C LYS A 129 12.42 13.57 24.86
#